data_AF-A0A3B9QQS9-F1
#
_entry.id   AF-A0A3B9QQS9-F1
#
_cell.length_a   1.000
_cell.length_b   1.000
_cell.length_c   1.000
_cell.angle_alpha   90.00
_cell.angle_beta   90.00
_cell.angle_gamma   90.00
#
_symmetry.space_group_name_H-M   'P 1'
#
loop_
_entity.id
_entity.type
_entity.pdbx_description
1 polymer ?
#
loop_
_entity_poly.entity_id
_entity_poly.type
_entity_poly.pdbx_seq_one_letter_code
_entity_poly.pdbx_strand_id
1 'polypeptide(L)'
;MRALALAFLLLASVPLFAGTPKYLWGEVTLPEGALAGLPARAQTLGIPSLTYTQDGPYFTGVKDEAELLAGETYLIYDPPYFLLCLQTGSTRAVLRGSGRAQLIAGGVSDVLIPPPEGFFELLSELGLLPEGETIELVAKDVPLKLPPPPEGSRLDPVLWALVNHPDWIGFSRDYALERVGLRVRVVVEKEGELSERFEPYILSSSDGLAELLVPIPLLPALGGDPAVREVRPPYLPHPAEG
;
A
#
# COMPACT_ATOMS: atom_id res chain seq x y z
N MET A 1 -27.85 -16.64 -1.27
CA MET A 1 -26.96 -16.08 -2.32
C MET A 1 -27.16 -14.58 -2.33
N ARG A 2 -26.21 -13.81 -1.78
CA ARG A 2 -26.22 -12.34 -1.84
C ARG A 2 -25.37 -11.97 -3.06
N ALA A 3 -25.98 -11.37 -4.07
CA ALA A 3 -25.34 -11.12 -5.36
C ALA A 3 -24.50 -9.84 -5.27
N LEU A 4 -23.18 -9.98 -5.43
CA LEU A 4 -22.28 -8.88 -5.79
C LEU A 4 -22.39 -8.68 -7.30
N ALA A 5 -22.76 -7.49 -7.76
CA ALA A 5 -22.70 -7.15 -9.17
C ALA A 5 -21.31 -6.55 -9.46
N LEU A 6 -20.58 -7.12 -10.42
CA LEU A 6 -19.33 -6.57 -10.93
C LEU A 6 -19.60 -5.95 -12.31
N ALA A 7 -19.27 -4.68 -12.48
CA ALA A 7 -19.34 -4.01 -13.77
C ALA A 7 -17.92 -3.69 -14.27
N PHE A 8 -17.58 -4.17 -15.46
CA PHE A 8 -16.31 -3.85 -16.13
C PHE A 8 -16.56 -2.86 -17.25
N LEU A 9 -15.90 -1.69 -17.20
CA LEU A 9 -15.87 -0.76 -18.32
C LEU A 9 -14.49 -0.87 -19.01
N LEU A 10 -14.44 -1.61 -20.12
CA LEU A 10 -13.27 -1.71 -20.99
C LEU A 10 -13.24 -0.51 -21.94
N LEU A 11 -12.57 0.57 -21.52
CA LEU A 11 -12.17 1.62 -22.46
C LEU A 11 -10.97 1.08 -23.27
N ALA A 12 -11.15 0.96 -24.59
CA ALA A 12 -10.12 0.45 -25.50
C ALA A 12 -8.89 1.37 -25.47
N SER A 13 -7.77 0.89 -24.91
CA SER A 13 -6.47 1.55 -24.97
C SER A 13 -5.63 1.00 -26.14
N VAL A 14 -4.92 1.92 -26.80
CA VAL A 14 -4.05 1.75 -27.97
C VAL A 14 -2.91 0.75 -27.66
N PRO A 15 -2.44 -0.07 -28.62
CA PRO A 15 -1.37 -1.02 -28.34
C PRO A 15 -0.05 -0.28 -28.20
N LEU A 16 0.52 -0.24 -26.99
CA LEU A 16 1.93 0.03 -26.79
C LEU A 16 2.58 -1.23 -26.24
N PHE A 17 3.63 -1.65 -26.97
CA PHE A 17 4.71 -2.62 -26.67
C PHE A 17 4.45 -3.72 -25.64
N ALA A 18 4.84 -4.96 -25.97
CA ALA A 18 4.99 -6.03 -24.99
C ALA A 18 5.83 -5.53 -23.79
N GLY A 19 5.32 -5.67 -22.56
CA GLY A 19 6.17 -5.63 -21.36
C GLY A 19 5.80 -4.70 -20.19
N THR A 20 4.73 -3.89 -20.23
CA THR A 20 4.31 -3.09 -19.05
C THR A 20 3.15 -3.75 -18.31
N PRO A 21 3.24 -4.02 -17.00
CA PRO A 21 2.15 -4.62 -16.25
C PRO A 21 0.89 -3.75 -16.27
N LYS A 22 -0.26 -4.38 -16.51
CA LYS A 22 -1.57 -3.71 -16.49
C LYS A 22 -2.31 -3.96 -15.20
N TYR A 23 -3.05 -2.96 -14.74
CA TYR A 23 -3.81 -3.01 -13.50
C TYR A 23 -5.27 -2.65 -13.73
N LEU A 24 -6.15 -3.32 -13.00
CA LEU A 24 -7.52 -2.89 -12.73
C LEU A 24 -7.54 -2.27 -11.33
N TRP A 25 -8.26 -1.17 -11.16
CA TRP A 25 -8.30 -0.40 -9.92
C TRP A 25 -9.72 0.13 -9.68
N GLY A 26 -10.24 -0.02 -8.46
CA GLY A 26 -11.46 0.62 -8.00
C GLY A 26 -11.34 1.13 -6.56
N GLU A 27 -12.23 2.04 -6.18
CA GLU A 27 -12.39 2.46 -4.78
C GLU A 27 -13.49 1.63 -4.11
N VAL A 28 -13.30 1.35 -2.83
CA VAL A 28 -14.24 0.59 -2.00
C VAL A 28 -14.42 1.32 -0.68
N THR A 29 -15.66 1.61 -0.30
CA THR A 29 -15.96 2.09 1.05
C THR A 29 -16.23 0.87 1.93
N LEU A 30 -15.44 0.71 3.00
CA LEU A 30 -15.62 -0.44 3.89
C LEU A 30 -16.81 -0.23 4.82
N PRO A 31 -17.48 -1.32 5.26
CA PRO A 31 -18.48 -1.24 6.32
C PRO A 31 -17.92 -0.58 7.59
N GLU A 32 -18.78 0.10 8.35
CA GLU A 32 -18.38 0.70 9.62
C GLU A 32 -17.84 -0.37 10.58
N GLY A 33 -16.68 -0.10 11.20
CA GLY A 33 -16.02 -1.05 12.09
C GLY A 33 -15.38 -2.25 11.38
N ALA A 34 -15.38 -2.34 10.04
CA ALA A 34 -14.80 -3.46 9.30
C ALA A 34 -13.30 -3.71 9.58
N LEU A 35 -12.57 -2.70 10.04
CA LEU A 35 -11.16 -2.84 10.43
C LEU A 35 -10.99 -3.23 11.91
N ALA A 36 -12.00 -3.00 12.75
CA ALA A 36 -11.97 -3.40 14.14
C ALA A 36 -11.95 -4.93 14.24
N GLY A 37 -10.93 -5.47 14.89
CA GLY A 37 -10.73 -6.92 15.02
C GLY A 37 -10.36 -7.64 13.71
N LEU A 38 -9.97 -6.92 12.65
CA LEU A 38 -9.55 -7.53 11.38
C LEU A 38 -8.41 -8.55 11.58
N PRO A 39 -7.36 -8.28 12.39
CA PRO A 39 -6.32 -9.28 12.67
C PRO A 39 -6.86 -10.58 13.29
N ALA A 40 -7.84 -10.47 14.21
CA ALA A 40 -8.43 -11.63 14.87
C ALA A 40 -9.27 -12.49 13.91
N ARG A 41 -10.00 -11.85 12.98
CA ARG A 41 -10.71 -12.56 11.90
C ARG A 41 -9.72 -13.24 10.96
N ALA A 42 -8.67 -12.54 10.54
CA ALA A 42 -7.63 -13.11 9.69
C ALA A 42 -6.95 -14.33 10.33
N GLN A 43 -6.61 -14.24 11.62
CA GLN A 43 -6.07 -15.37 12.38
C GLN A 43 -7.04 -16.56 12.45
N THR A 44 -8.33 -16.30 12.64
CA THR A 44 -9.37 -17.35 12.67
C THR A 44 -9.46 -18.10 11.35
N LEU A 45 -9.27 -17.39 10.24
CA LEU A 45 -9.22 -17.96 8.88
C LEU A 45 -7.85 -18.54 8.52
N GLY A 46 -6.88 -18.53 9.44
CA GLY A 46 -5.53 -19.05 9.22
C GLY A 46 -4.69 -18.21 8.25
N ILE A 47 -5.04 -16.94 8.04
CA ILE A 47 -4.32 -16.03 7.14
C ILE A 47 -3.04 -15.53 7.85
N PRO A 48 -1.85 -15.78 7.28
CA PRO A 48 -0.61 -15.17 7.75
C PRO A 48 -0.71 -13.65 7.81
N SER A 49 -0.17 -13.05 8.88
CA SER A 49 -0.25 -11.60 9.02
C SER A 49 0.95 -10.95 9.70
N LEU A 50 1.18 -9.68 9.35
CA LEU A 50 2.00 -8.72 10.10
C LEU A 50 1.06 -7.65 10.66
N THR A 51 1.05 -7.48 11.97
CA THR A 51 0.29 -6.42 12.65
C THR A 51 1.24 -5.48 13.39
N TYR A 52 1.17 -4.18 13.14
CA TYR A 52 1.86 -3.19 13.96
C TYR A 52 1.15 -2.97 15.29
N THR A 53 1.88 -3.19 16.38
CA THR A 53 1.47 -2.88 17.75
C THR A 53 2.35 -1.76 18.31
N GLN A 54 2.15 -1.40 19.58
CA GLN A 54 3.03 -0.46 20.27
C GLN A 54 4.46 -0.98 20.42
N ASP A 55 4.65 -2.30 20.45
CA ASP A 55 5.96 -2.96 20.58
C ASP A 55 6.65 -3.19 19.23
N GLY A 56 6.02 -2.78 18.12
CA GLY A 56 6.50 -2.96 16.75
C GLY A 56 5.71 -3.99 15.94
N PRO A 57 6.28 -4.50 14.83
CA PRO A 57 5.60 -5.47 13.98
C PRO A 57 5.54 -6.85 14.65
N TYR A 58 4.35 -7.42 14.71
CA TYR A 58 4.07 -8.77 15.23
C TYR A 58 3.60 -9.69 14.11
N PHE A 59 4.22 -10.86 13.98
CA PHE A 59 3.90 -11.86 12.95
C PHE A 59 3.02 -12.97 13.51
N THR A 60 1.98 -13.34 12.75
CA THR A 60 1.10 -14.48 13.06
C THR A 60 1.10 -15.46 11.90
N GLY A 61 1.31 -16.74 12.19
CA GLY A 61 1.33 -17.81 11.18
C GLY A 61 2.64 -17.93 10.38
N VAL A 62 3.56 -16.98 10.53
CA VAL A 62 4.87 -16.92 9.86
C VAL A 62 5.93 -16.35 10.81
N LYS A 63 7.22 -16.53 10.47
CA LYS A 63 8.35 -16.11 11.32
C LYS A 63 8.79 -14.68 11.06
N ASP A 64 8.70 -14.24 9.81
CA ASP A 64 9.19 -12.94 9.36
C ASP A 64 8.42 -12.44 8.13
N GLU A 65 8.79 -11.25 7.65
CA GLU A 65 8.14 -10.62 6.51
C GLU A 65 8.48 -11.30 5.18
N ALA A 66 9.65 -11.92 5.05
CA ALA A 66 10.00 -12.61 3.81
C ALA A 66 9.11 -13.84 3.60
N GLU A 67 8.86 -14.61 4.67
CA GLU A 67 7.92 -15.72 4.67
C GLU A 67 6.48 -15.25 4.41
N LEU A 68 6.07 -14.11 5.02
CA LEU A 68 4.76 -13.51 4.78
C LEU A 68 4.53 -13.17 3.30
N LEU A 69 5.48 -12.45 2.69
CA LEU A 69 5.37 -11.95 1.31
C LEU A 69 5.54 -13.04 0.26
N ALA A 70 6.11 -14.19 0.62
CA ALA A 70 6.17 -15.38 -0.21
C ALA A 70 4.85 -16.18 -0.22
N GLY A 71 3.95 -15.92 0.74
CA GLY A 71 2.66 -16.59 0.82
C GLY A 71 1.69 -16.19 -0.28
N GLU A 72 0.73 -17.07 -0.59
CA GLU A 72 -0.33 -16.79 -1.55
C GLU A 72 -1.37 -15.81 -1.01
N THR A 73 -1.68 -15.88 0.28
CA THR A 73 -2.62 -14.96 0.94
C THR A 73 -1.99 -14.41 2.21
N TYR A 74 -2.04 -13.10 2.40
CA TYR A 74 -1.51 -12.46 3.60
C TYR A 74 -2.17 -11.12 3.93
N LEU A 75 -2.11 -10.74 5.20
CA LEU A 75 -2.58 -9.46 5.71
C LEU A 75 -1.41 -8.66 6.33
N ILE A 76 -1.27 -7.39 5.95
CA ILE A 76 -0.46 -6.41 6.67
C ILE A 76 -1.42 -5.39 7.28
N TYR A 77 -1.39 -5.22 8.60
CA TYR A 77 -2.25 -4.30 9.33
C TYR A 77 -1.41 -3.30 10.13
N ASP A 78 -1.56 -2.03 9.82
CA ASP A 78 -0.90 -0.91 10.49
C ASP A 78 -1.96 0.16 10.82
N PRO A 79 -2.70 -0.01 11.93
CA PRO A 79 -3.94 0.73 12.17
C PRO A 79 -3.81 2.25 11.95
N PRO A 80 -4.75 2.89 11.22
CA PRO A 80 -5.97 2.34 10.63
C PRO A 80 -5.77 1.80 9.20
N TYR A 81 -4.53 1.60 8.76
CA TYR A 81 -4.20 1.16 7.41
C TYR A 81 -4.06 -0.37 7.32
N PHE A 82 -4.36 -0.92 6.16
CA PHE A 82 -4.19 -2.34 5.90
C PHE A 82 -3.86 -2.61 4.43
N LEU A 83 -3.38 -3.82 4.18
CA LEU A 83 -3.22 -4.42 2.88
C LEU A 83 -3.51 -5.91 3.01
N LEU A 84 -4.57 -6.38 2.38
CA LEU A 84 -4.86 -7.79 2.17
C LEU A 84 -4.46 -8.15 0.74
N CYS A 85 -3.65 -9.18 0.58
CA CYS A 85 -3.19 -9.67 -0.70
C CYS A 85 -3.64 -11.12 -0.91
N LEU A 86 -4.08 -11.42 -2.13
CA LEU A 86 -4.14 -12.75 -2.69
C LEU A 86 -3.34 -12.75 -3.98
N GLN A 87 -2.33 -13.60 -4.07
CA GLN A 87 -1.45 -13.75 -5.21
C GLN A 87 -1.20 -15.21 -5.52
N THR A 88 -1.18 -15.53 -6.81
CA THR A 88 -0.78 -16.83 -7.35
C THR A 88 0.22 -16.58 -8.49
N GLY A 89 0.72 -17.64 -9.13
CA GLY A 89 1.63 -17.49 -10.28
C GLY A 89 1.04 -16.70 -11.45
N SER A 90 -0.28 -16.54 -11.55
CA SER A 90 -0.95 -15.89 -12.68
C SER A 90 -1.92 -14.77 -12.32
N THR A 91 -2.17 -14.52 -11.03
CA THR A 91 -3.04 -13.41 -10.62
C THR A 91 -2.54 -12.76 -9.34
N ARG A 92 -2.88 -11.50 -9.16
CA ARG A 92 -2.68 -10.75 -7.93
C ARG A 92 -3.86 -9.83 -7.73
N ALA A 93 -4.46 -9.88 -6.55
CA ALA A 93 -5.53 -9.02 -6.10
C ALA A 93 -5.18 -8.47 -4.72
N VAL A 94 -5.37 -7.18 -4.54
CA VAL A 94 -5.04 -6.46 -3.32
C VAL A 94 -6.21 -5.57 -2.94
N LEU A 95 -6.62 -5.62 -1.68
CA LEU A 95 -7.44 -4.59 -1.07
C LEU A 95 -6.58 -3.87 -0.02
N ARG A 96 -6.38 -2.57 -0.18
CA ARG A 96 -5.54 -1.78 0.72
C ARG A 96 -6.13 -0.41 1.00
N GLY A 97 -5.76 0.21 2.11
CA GLY A 97 -6.20 1.56 2.46
C GLY A 97 -6.63 1.63 3.91
N SER A 98 -7.69 2.39 4.18
CA SER A 98 -8.33 2.50 5.50
C SER A 98 -9.84 2.31 5.35
N GLY A 99 -10.68 3.11 6.02
CA GLY A 99 -12.14 3.09 5.80
C GLY A 99 -12.56 3.36 4.35
N ARG A 100 -11.72 4.10 3.60
CA ARG A 100 -11.73 4.10 2.13
C ARG A 100 -10.54 3.27 1.64
N ALA A 101 -10.84 2.24 0.87
CA ALA A 101 -9.88 1.28 0.37
C ALA A 101 -9.83 1.30 -1.17
N GLN A 102 -8.79 0.69 -1.71
CA GLN A 102 -8.54 0.51 -3.13
C GLN A 102 -8.45 -0.98 -3.41
N LEU A 103 -9.33 -1.45 -4.30
CA LEU A 103 -9.26 -2.80 -4.86
C LEU A 103 -8.43 -2.74 -6.14
N ILE A 104 -7.33 -3.47 -6.16
CA ILE A 104 -6.35 -3.47 -7.25
C ILE A 104 -6.13 -4.91 -7.70
N ALA A 105 -6.19 -5.17 -8.99
CA ALA A 105 -5.88 -6.48 -9.56
C ALA A 105 -4.96 -6.38 -10.79
N GLY A 106 -4.21 -7.45 -11.05
CA GLY A 106 -3.24 -7.51 -12.15
C GLY A 106 -1.81 -7.25 -11.68
N GLY A 107 -0.99 -6.65 -12.56
CA GLY A 107 0.42 -6.37 -12.26
C GLY A 107 1.40 -7.53 -12.47
N VAL A 108 0.91 -8.69 -12.92
CA VAL A 108 1.71 -9.89 -13.20
C VAL A 108 1.97 -10.11 -14.71
N SER A 109 1.21 -9.42 -15.56
CA SER A 109 1.33 -9.48 -17.02
C SER A 109 0.88 -8.17 -17.66
N ASP A 110 1.06 -8.05 -18.97
CA ASP A 110 0.55 -6.96 -19.80
C ASP A 110 -0.94 -7.12 -20.19
N VAL A 111 -1.62 -8.11 -19.60
CA VAL A 111 -3.04 -8.39 -19.75
C VAL A 111 -3.81 -7.92 -18.52
N LEU A 112 -5.00 -7.34 -18.73
CA LEU A 112 -5.92 -7.00 -17.65
C LEU A 112 -6.53 -8.28 -17.08
N ILE A 113 -6.21 -8.58 -15.82
CA ILE A 113 -6.70 -9.76 -15.11
C ILE A 113 -7.62 -9.30 -13.98
N PRO A 114 -8.91 -9.71 -13.96
CA PRO A 114 -9.82 -9.36 -12.89
C PRO A 114 -9.44 -10.05 -11.57
N PRO A 115 -9.87 -9.51 -10.41
CA PRO A 115 -9.73 -10.22 -9.15
C PRO A 115 -10.44 -11.58 -9.22
N PRO A 116 -9.85 -12.68 -8.70
CA PRO A 116 -10.49 -13.98 -8.72
C PRO A 116 -11.69 -14.03 -7.77
N GLU A 117 -12.67 -14.89 -8.05
CA GLU A 117 -13.89 -15.03 -7.22
C GLU A 117 -13.57 -15.34 -5.75
N GLY A 118 -12.61 -16.23 -5.50
CA GLY A 118 -12.15 -16.57 -4.14
C GLY A 118 -11.60 -15.37 -3.35
N PHE A 119 -11.16 -14.30 -4.03
CA PHE A 119 -10.78 -13.08 -3.32
C PHE A 119 -12.00 -12.36 -2.76
N PHE A 120 -13.13 -12.31 -3.47
CA PHE A 120 -14.35 -11.71 -2.96
C PHE A 120 -14.98 -12.54 -1.84
N GLU A 121 -14.89 -13.87 -1.93
CA GLU A 121 -15.29 -14.76 -0.83
C GLU A 121 -14.48 -14.44 0.44
N LEU A 122 -13.15 -14.34 0.31
CA LEU A 122 -12.26 -13.94 1.39
C LEU A 122 -12.62 -12.56 1.98
N LEU A 123 -12.87 -11.57 1.13
CA LEU A 123 -13.28 -10.23 1.58
C LEU A 123 -14.62 -10.28 2.33
N SER A 124 -15.57 -11.12 1.88
CA SER A 124 -16.84 -11.32 2.56
C SER A 124 -16.65 -11.95 3.94
N GLU A 125 -15.83 -12.99 4.07
CA GLU A 125 -15.56 -13.68 5.34
C GLU A 125 -14.84 -12.77 6.35
N LEU A 126 -13.98 -11.87 5.86
CA LEU A 126 -13.30 -10.87 6.68
C LEU A 126 -14.19 -9.66 7.03
N GLY A 127 -15.39 -9.55 6.45
CA GLY A 127 -16.31 -8.43 6.63
C GLY A 127 -15.84 -7.13 5.96
N LEU A 128 -15.09 -7.24 4.86
CA LEU A 128 -14.49 -6.12 4.13
C LEU A 128 -15.27 -5.72 2.87
N LEU A 129 -16.34 -6.45 2.51
CA LEU A 129 -17.20 -6.06 1.39
C LEU A 129 -18.37 -5.18 1.84
N PRO A 130 -18.67 -4.08 1.12
CA PRO A 130 -19.91 -3.34 1.30
C PRO A 130 -21.11 -4.19 0.86
N GLU A 131 -22.24 -4.07 1.58
CA GLU A 131 -23.47 -4.80 1.24
C GLU A 131 -24.21 -4.10 0.09
N GLY A 132 -24.49 -4.83 -1.00
CA GLY A 132 -25.37 -4.35 -2.08
C GLY A 132 -24.77 -3.30 -3.01
N GLU A 133 -23.47 -3.03 -2.90
CA GLU A 133 -22.76 -2.08 -3.76
C GLU A 133 -22.05 -2.78 -4.93
N THR A 134 -21.96 -2.07 -6.06
CA THR A 134 -21.15 -2.49 -7.21
C THR A 134 -19.78 -1.83 -7.11
N ILE A 135 -18.71 -2.61 -7.18
CA ILE A 135 -17.34 -2.09 -7.22
C ILE A 135 -16.95 -1.94 -8.69
N GLU A 136 -16.77 -0.69 -9.14
CA GLU A 136 -16.30 -0.39 -10.49
C GLU A 136 -14.78 -0.48 -10.55
N LEU A 137 -14.26 -1.28 -11.49
CA LEU A 137 -12.84 -1.39 -11.76
C LEU A 137 -12.49 -0.76 -13.11
N VAL A 138 -11.54 0.16 -13.11
CA VAL A 138 -11.02 0.81 -14.32
C VAL A 138 -9.59 0.37 -14.60
N ALA A 139 -9.24 0.30 -15.88
CA ALA A 139 -7.84 0.09 -16.28
C ALA A 139 -6.99 1.28 -15.83
N LYS A 140 -5.85 1.01 -15.18
CA LYS A 140 -4.88 2.01 -14.78
C LYS A 140 -3.52 1.73 -15.40
N ASP A 141 -3.02 2.71 -16.14
CA ASP A 141 -1.66 2.70 -16.66
C ASP A 141 -0.70 3.27 -15.62
N VAL A 142 0.43 2.58 -15.42
CA VAL A 142 1.52 3.07 -14.57
C VAL A 142 2.52 3.82 -15.43
N PRO A 143 2.80 5.11 -15.15
CA PRO A 143 3.74 5.88 -15.94
C PRO A 143 5.18 5.36 -15.74
N LEU A 144 5.93 5.27 -16.84
CA LEU A 144 7.35 4.89 -16.80
C LEU A 144 8.24 5.94 -16.14
N LYS A 145 7.79 7.21 -16.11
CA LYS A 145 8.46 8.31 -15.45
C LYS A 145 7.80 8.58 -14.12
N LEU A 146 8.60 8.93 -13.12
CA LEU A 146 8.10 9.35 -11.82
C LEU A 146 7.21 10.60 -12.00
N PRO A 147 5.95 10.57 -11.53
CA PRO A 147 5.10 11.74 -11.55
C PRO A 147 5.70 12.83 -10.65
N PRO A 148 5.60 14.12 -11.05
CA PRO A 148 5.95 15.19 -10.13
C PRO A 148 4.96 15.18 -8.95
N PRO A 149 5.45 15.48 -7.73
CA PRO A 149 4.58 15.80 -6.60
C PRO A 149 3.63 16.96 -6.94
N PRO A 150 2.44 17.02 -6.35
CA PRO A 150 1.53 18.14 -6.53
C PRO A 150 2.16 19.44 -5.99
N GLU A 151 1.76 20.57 -6.55
CA GLU A 151 2.23 21.88 -6.09
C GLU A 151 2.00 22.04 -4.57
N GLY A 152 3.03 22.52 -3.87
CA GLY A 152 3.01 22.65 -2.42
C GLY A 152 3.46 21.40 -1.65
N SER A 153 3.50 20.22 -2.27
CA SER A 153 4.06 19.04 -1.62
C SER A 153 5.59 19.12 -1.53
N ARG A 154 6.12 18.74 -0.37
CA ARG A 154 7.55 18.63 -0.07
C ARG A 154 8.09 17.20 -0.20
N LEU A 155 7.29 16.28 -0.75
CA LEU A 155 7.73 14.91 -1.01
C LEU A 155 8.71 14.85 -2.19
N ASP A 156 9.74 14.04 -2.05
CA ASP A 156 10.52 13.56 -3.19
C ASP A 156 9.62 12.84 -4.22
N PRO A 157 9.84 13.00 -5.54
CA PRO A 157 9.05 12.34 -6.57
C PRO A 157 8.93 10.82 -6.44
N VAL A 158 9.96 10.13 -5.92
CA VAL A 158 9.92 8.68 -5.68
C VAL A 158 8.90 8.34 -4.59
N LEU A 159 8.84 9.12 -3.51
CA LEU A 159 7.86 8.92 -2.43
C LEU A 159 6.44 9.24 -2.92
N TRP A 160 6.29 10.28 -3.73
CA TRP A 160 4.99 10.58 -4.36
C TRP A 160 4.54 9.47 -5.31
N ALA A 161 5.46 8.93 -6.11
CA ALA A 161 5.20 7.80 -6.98
C ALA A 161 4.79 6.55 -6.17
N LEU A 162 5.47 6.27 -5.05
CA LEU A 162 5.13 5.17 -4.14
C LEU A 162 3.67 5.26 -3.67
N VAL A 163 3.23 6.42 -3.18
CA VAL A 163 1.84 6.63 -2.73
C VAL A 163 0.83 6.21 -3.80
N ASN A 164 1.11 6.56 -5.06
CA ASN A 164 0.20 6.36 -6.18
C ASN A 164 0.36 5.00 -6.88
N HIS A 165 1.40 4.23 -6.56
CA HIS A 165 1.72 3.00 -7.25
C HIS A 165 0.76 1.86 -6.88
N PRO A 166 0.23 1.08 -7.84
CA PRO A 166 -0.68 -0.04 -7.56
C PRO A 166 -0.08 -1.16 -6.70
N ASP A 167 1.24 -1.32 -6.76
CA ASP A 167 1.99 -2.28 -5.96
C ASP A 167 3.03 -1.58 -5.09
N TRP A 168 2.68 -1.31 -3.82
CA TRP A 168 3.60 -0.66 -2.88
C TRP A 168 4.82 -1.51 -2.54
N ILE A 169 4.65 -2.83 -2.44
CA ILE A 169 5.71 -3.74 -2.04
C ILE A 169 6.73 -3.87 -3.17
N GLY A 170 6.25 -4.16 -4.39
CA GLY A 170 7.09 -4.22 -5.58
C GLY A 170 7.80 -2.89 -5.84
N PHE A 171 7.09 -1.76 -5.79
CA PHE A 171 7.70 -0.44 -5.99
C PHE A 171 8.81 -0.14 -4.99
N SER A 172 8.58 -0.41 -3.70
CA SER A 172 9.59 -0.17 -2.68
C SER A 172 10.86 -0.98 -2.93
N ARG A 173 10.72 -2.24 -3.36
CA ARG A 173 11.86 -3.07 -3.76
C ARG A 173 12.58 -2.49 -4.97
N ASP A 174 11.84 -2.13 -6.03
CA ASP A 174 12.41 -1.71 -7.30
C ASP A 174 13.14 -0.35 -7.21
N TYR A 175 12.74 0.50 -6.25
CA TYR A 175 13.38 1.78 -5.95
C TYR A 175 14.28 1.74 -4.70
N ALA A 176 14.60 0.54 -4.19
CA ALA A 176 15.45 0.32 -3.01
C ALA A 176 15.03 1.15 -1.77
N LEU A 177 13.72 1.34 -1.58
CA LEU A 177 13.17 2.01 -0.41
C LEU A 177 13.17 1.07 0.79
N GLU A 178 13.70 1.55 1.91
CA GLU A 178 13.66 0.82 3.18
C GLU A 178 12.21 0.76 3.71
N ARG A 179 11.57 -0.41 3.59
CA ARG A 179 10.16 -0.63 3.93
C ARG A 179 10.02 -1.85 4.84
N VAL A 180 9.19 -1.70 5.88
CA VAL A 180 8.70 -2.81 6.72
C VAL A 180 7.18 -2.70 6.79
N GLY A 181 6.45 -3.77 6.50
CA GLY A 181 5.00 -3.77 6.36
C GLY A 181 4.48 -2.65 5.46
N LEU A 182 3.67 -1.74 6.02
CA LEU A 182 3.15 -0.58 5.29
C LEU A 182 3.95 0.70 5.55
N ARG A 183 5.03 0.64 6.32
CA ARG A 183 5.84 1.79 6.68
C ARG A 183 7.08 1.86 5.82
N VAL A 184 7.43 3.07 5.41
CA VAL A 184 8.67 3.38 4.67
C VAL A 184 9.50 4.33 5.49
N ARG A 185 10.81 4.10 5.50
CA ARG A 185 11.77 4.97 6.17
C ARG A 185 11.99 6.23 5.33
N VAL A 186 11.94 7.38 5.97
CA VAL A 186 12.15 8.69 5.34
C VAL A 186 12.99 9.59 6.23
N VAL A 187 13.68 10.54 5.59
CA VAL A 187 14.36 11.65 6.23
C VAL A 187 13.60 12.92 5.90
N VAL A 188 13.34 13.72 6.94
CA VAL A 188 12.58 14.96 6.87
C VAL A 188 13.49 16.12 7.27
N GLU A 189 13.68 17.07 6.36
CA GLU A 189 14.24 18.38 6.67
C GLU A 189 13.12 19.26 7.24
N LYS A 190 13.29 19.76 8.47
CA LYS A 190 12.24 20.50 9.21
C LYS A 190 12.74 21.84 9.72
N GLU A 191 11.87 22.85 9.74
CA GLU A 191 12.14 24.19 10.29
C GLU A 191 11.52 24.41 11.68
N GLY A 192 10.86 23.37 12.22
CA GLY A 192 10.21 23.40 13.53
C GLY A 192 9.88 21.98 14.01
N GLU A 193 8.90 21.88 14.91
CA GLU A 193 8.35 20.58 15.29
C GLU A 193 7.32 20.09 14.28
N LEU A 194 7.38 18.81 13.98
CA LEU A 194 6.37 18.15 13.15
C LEU A 194 5.06 18.07 13.93
N SER A 195 3.94 17.97 13.21
CA SER A 195 2.65 17.70 13.84
C SER A 195 2.71 16.46 14.75
N GLU A 196 2.07 16.54 15.93
CA GLU A 196 2.00 15.47 16.94
C GLU A 196 1.55 14.11 16.36
N ARG A 197 0.78 14.13 15.28
CA ARG A 197 0.36 12.92 14.54
C ARG A 197 1.53 12.07 14.04
N PHE A 198 2.72 12.65 13.90
CA PHE A 198 3.92 11.98 13.41
C PHE A 198 4.82 11.44 14.51
N GLU A 199 4.63 11.87 15.77
CA GLU A 199 5.43 11.42 16.92
C GLU A 199 5.56 9.89 17.02
N PRO A 200 4.49 9.08 16.80
CA PRO A 200 4.61 7.62 16.89
C PRO A 200 5.51 6.98 15.84
N TYR A 201 5.92 7.74 14.83
CA TYR A 201 6.71 7.27 13.69
C TYR A 201 8.15 7.80 13.70
N ILE A 202 8.50 8.70 14.64
CA ILE A 202 9.86 9.27 14.74
C ILE A 202 10.80 8.21 15.31
N LEU A 203 11.85 7.88 14.54
CA LEU A 203 12.96 7.03 14.98
C LEU A 203 14.05 7.85 15.67
N SER A 204 14.34 9.02 15.12
CA SER A 204 15.25 10.00 15.71
C SER A 204 14.89 11.40 15.25
N SER A 205 15.18 12.41 16.07
CA SER A 205 14.91 13.80 15.77
C SER A 205 16.02 14.69 16.33
N SER A 206 16.38 15.71 15.56
CA SER A 206 17.39 16.70 15.87
C SER A 206 16.95 18.08 15.37
N ASP A 207 17.74 19.11 15.67
CA ASP A 207 17.53 20.46 15.14
C ASP A 207 17.71 20.45 13.62
N GLY A 208 16.59 20.47 12.89
CA GLY A 208 16.57 20.56 11.43
C GLY A 208 16.31 19.24 10.68
N LEU A 209 16.47 18.09 11.34
CA LEU A 209 16.29 16.77 10.71
C LEU A 209 15.52 15.81 11.62
N ALA A 210 14.60 15.07 11.03
CA ALA A 210 13.96 13.92 11.66
C ALA A 210 13.99 12.71 10.75
N GLU A 211 14.19 11.53 11.34
CA GLU A 211 14.09 10.26 10.66
C GLU A 211 12.81 9.55 11.11
N LEU A 212 11.99 9.13 10.17
CA LEU A 212 10.68 8.52 10.45
C LEU A 212 10.55 7.17 9.75
N LEU A 213 9.82 6.25 10.37
CA LEU A 213 9.27 5.05 9.74
C LEU A 213 7.76 5.22 9.64
N VAL A 214 7.30 5.80 8.52
CA VAL A 214 5.93 6.33 8.37
C VAL A 214 5.08 5.44 7.46
N PRO A 215 3.80 5.19 7.80
CA PRO A 215 2.86 4.51 6.90
C PRO A 215 2.78 5.21 5.53
N ILE A 216 2.86 4.45 4.44
CA ILE A 216 2.79 4.98 3.06
C ILE A 216 1.58 5.93 2.86
N PRO A 217 0.36 5.61 3.35
CA PRO A 217 -0.79 6.50 3.21
C PRO A 217 -0.66 7.85 3.95
N LEU A 218 0.27 7.98 4.89
CA LEU A 218 0.53 9.22 5.63
C LEU A 218 1.57 10.14 4.96
N LEU A 219 2.30 9.65 3.95
CA LEU A 219 3.30 10.46 3.24
C LEU A 219 2.73 11.78 2.68
N PRO A 220 1.54 11.82 2.04
CA PRO A 220 1.01 13.09 1.53
C PRO A 220 0.77 14.12 2.63
N ALA A 221 0.34 13.67 3.81
CA ALA A 221 0.16 14.56 4.96
C ALA A 221 1.50 15.06 5.51
N LEU A 222 2.53 14.20 5.54
CA LEU A 222 3.87 14.58 5.97
C LEU A 222 4.49 15.61 5.03
N GLY A 223 4.39 15.40 3.72
CA GLY A 223 4.88 16.36 2.74
C GLY A 223 4.05 17.66 2.64
N GLY A 224 2.90 17.73 3.30
CA GLY A 224 2.10 18.95 3.42
C GLY A 224 2.20 19.64 4.78
N ASP A 225 3.00 19.09 5.71
CA ASP A 225 3.18 19.67 7.04
C ASP A 225 3.95 21.01 6.92
N PRO A 226 3.45 22.11 7.54
CA PRO A 226 4.10 23.42 7.44
C PRO A 226 5.54 23.48 7.99
N ALA A 227 5.89 22.59 8.92
CA ALA A 227 7.24 22.52 9.48
C ALA A 227 8.21 21.80 8.53
N VAL A 228 7.72 21.16 7.47
CA VAL A 228 8.54 20.37 6.55
C VAL A 228 9.05 21.22 5.40
N ARG A 229 10.36 21.13 5.17
CA ARG A 229 11.04 21.69 4.02
C ARG A 229 11.20 20.66 2.91
N GLU A 230 11.55 19.43 3.26
CA GLU A 230 11.74 18.32 2.30
C GLU A 230 11.53 16.97 2.99
N VAL A 231 10.96 16.01 2.26
CA VAL A 231 10.86 14.60 2.67
C VAL A 231 11.47 13.73 1.58
N ARG A 232 12.48 12.94 1.93
CA ARG A 232 13.20 12.10 0.98
C ARG A 232 13.50 10.72 1.56
N PRO A 233 13.74 9.70 0.73
CA PRO A 233 14.34 8.45 1.19
C PRO A 233 15.69 8.73 1.89
N PRO A 234 16.12 7.87 2.84
CA PRO A 234 17.46 7.92 3.38
C PRO A 234 18.52 7.88 2.28
N TYR A 235 19.64 8.57 2.49
CA TYR A 235 20.75 8.52 1.55
C TYR A 235 21.37 7.12 1.55
N LEU A 236 21.35 6.45 0.40
CA LEU A 236 22.14 5.25 0.17
C LEU A 236 23.50 5.69 -0.39
N PRO A 237 24.60 5.63 0.40
CA PRO A 237 25.92 5.88 -0.16
C PRO A 237 26.19 4.84 -1.25
N HIS A 238 26.54 5.30 -2.44
CA HIS A 238 27.16 4.42 -3.43
C HIS A 238 28.42 3.80 -2.79
N PRO A 239 28.66 2.47 -2.94
CA PRO A 239 29.95 1.93 -2.59
C PRO A 239 31.00 2.72 -3.40
N ALA A 240 31.98 3.29 -2.70
CA ALA A 240 33.13 3.88 -3.36
C ALA A 240 33.72 2.76 -4.24
N GLU A 241 33.72 2.96 -5.57
CA GLU A 241 34.43 2.07 -6.47
C GLU A 241 35.88 1.96 -5.95
N GLY A 242 36.27 0.76 -5.56
CA GLY A 242 37.61 0.38 -5.15
C GLY A 242 38.15 -0.69 -6.07
#